data_AF-A0A0K8V7W4-F1
#
_entry.id   AF-A0A0K8V7W4-F1
#
_cell.length_a   1.000
_cell.length_b   1.000
_cell.length_c   1.000
_cell.angle_alpha   90.00
_cell.angle_beta   90.00
_cell.angle_gamma   90.00
#
_symmetry.space_group_name_H-M   'P 1'
#
loop_
_entity.id
_entity.type
_entity.pdbx_description
1 polymer ?
#
loop_
_entity_poly.entity_id
_entity_poly.type
_entity_poly.pdbx_seq_one_letter_code
_entity_poly.pdbx_strand_id
1 'polypeptide(L)'
;MRFNSPYWRAIRRCLFIFVAISLLPLALVYMVRLDQAYRLKGYEYVNESHLPVLPEDAVHTLAPIDVERVEKRMERRRKLLQEKCTEFGLDVVGNDTWHKPNAWEFLVNKKYHIIWCNVFKAGSSSWMYNFNVLAGYSPEFLQRTKEVFLTLARERYPRLSVEKLREAQNDSITFMIARHPFERLLSAYRDKMVFAIPHSYHDKLGRRIVRKYRSKI
;
A
#
# COMPACT_ATOMS: atom_id res chain seq x y z
N MET A 1 -20.80 -38.94 51.40
CA MET A 1 -19.48 -39.59 51.54
C MET A 1 -18.51 -38.99 50.54
N ARG A 2 -17.44 -38.32 51.01
CA ARG A 2 -16.36 -37.81 50.16
C ARG A 2 -15.43 -38.97 49.80
N PHE A 3 -15.42 -39.39 48.54
CA PHE A 3 -14.40 -40.32 48.02
C PHE A 3 -13.04 -39.62 48.00
N ASN A 4 -12.30 -39.72 49.10
CA ASN A 4 -10.98 -39.10 49.26
C ASN A 4 -9.88 -40.19 49.28
N SER A 5 -9.96 -41.15 48.37
CA SER A 5 -8.94 -42.20 48.22
C SER A 5 -7.67 -41.60 47.58
N PRO A 6 -6.48 -41.85 48.14
CA PRO A 6 -5.20 -41.41 47.57
C PRO A 6 -4.99 -41.92 46.13
N TYR A 7 -5.63 -43.04 45.78
CA TYR A 7 -5.58 -43.65 44.46
C TYR A 7 -6.24 -42.77 43.38
N TRP A 8 -7.40 -42.19 43.67
CA TRP A 8 -8.10 -41.27 42.75
C TRP A 8 -7.34 -39.96 42.55
N ARG A 9 -6.63 -39.49 43.58
CA ARG A 9 -5.73 -38.33 43.46
C ARG A 9 -4.52 -38.65 42.58
N ALA A 10 -3.95 -39.84 42.68
CA ALA A 10 -2.85 -40.30 41.84
C ALA A 10 -3.28 -40.43 40.37
N ILE A 11 -4.41 -41.10 40.09
CA ILE A 11 -4.94 -41.25 38.73
C ILE A 11 -5.20 -39.88 38.09
N ARG A 12 -5.85 -38.96 38.82
CA ARG A 12 -6.14 -37.62 38.31
C ARG A 12 -4.87 -36.83 37.99
N ARG A 13 -3.82 -36.98 38.81
CA ARG A 13 -2.50 -36.39 38.54
C ARG A 13 -1.84 -36.99 37.29
N CYS A 14 -1.85 -38.33 37.15
CA CYS A 14 -1.31 -39.00 35.97
C CYS A 14 -2.05 -38.62 34.68
N LEU A 15 -3.38 -38.51 34.73
CA LEU A 15 -4.21 -38.08 33.60
C LEU A 15 -3.93 -36.62 33.21
N PHE A 16 -3.77 -35.72 34.19
CA PHE A 16 -3.35 -34.34 33.92
C PHE A 16 -1.95 -34.25 33.32
N ILE A 17 -1.00 -35.04 33.82
CA ILE A 17 0.38 -35.08 33.28
C ILE A 17 0.37 -35.64 31.86
N PHE A 18 -0.37 -36.71 31.61
CA PHE A 18 -0.49 -37.30 30.28
C PHE A 18 -1.13 -36.34 29.28
N VAL A 19 -2.22 -35.67 29.66
CA VAL A 19 -2.88 -34.64 28.86
C VAL A 19 -1.95 -33.44 28.61
N ALA A 20 -1.21 -33.00 29.62
CA ALA A 20 -0.24 -31.92 29.46
C ALA A 20 0.90 -32.31 28.52
N ILE A 21 1.44 -33.53 28.61
CA ILE A 21 2.55 -33.98 27.77
C ILE A 21 2.10 -34.27 26.33
N SER A 22 0.86 -34.71 26.11
CA SER A 22 0.35 -35.05 24.78
C SER A 22 -0.34 -33.89 24.08
N LEU A 23 -1.29 -33.21 24.74
CA LEU A 23 -2.13 -32.20 24.10
C LEU A 23 -1.49 -30.82 24.04
N LEU A 24 -0.64 -30.41 25.00
CA LEU A 24 0.02 -29.09 24.93
C LEU A 24 1.00 -29.01 23.75
N PRO A 25 1.86 -30.00 23.47
CA PRO A 25 2.74 -29.95 22.30
C PRO A 25 1.95 -29.96 20.99
N LEU A 26 0.88 -30.75 20.91
CA LEU A 26 -0.01 -30.76 19.74
C LEU A 26 -0.69 -29.40 19.54
N ALA A 27 -1.20 -28.78 20.60
CA ALA A 27 -1.79 -27.45 20.55
C ALA A 27 -0.75 -26.38 20.16
N LEU A 28 0.47 -26.45 20.68
CA LEU A 28 1.57 -25.56 20.30
C LEU A 28 1.95 -25.73 18.82
N VAL A 29 2.09 -26.96 18.34
CA VAL A 29 2.37 -27.24 16.92
C VAL A 29 1.23 -26.73 16.05
N TYR A 30 -0.03 -26.95 16.44
CA TYR A 30 -1.19 -26.44 15.71
C TYR A 30 -1.21 -24.91 15.65
N MET A 31 -0.95 -24.23 16.77
CA MET A 31 -0.87 -22.77 16.83
C MET A 31 0.29 -22.22 15.99
N VAL A 32 1.45 -22.87 16.00
CA VAL A 32 2.59 -22.50 15.14
C VAL A 32 2.27 -22.69 13.67
N ARG A 33 1.60 -23.79 13.30
CA ARG A 33 1.16 -24.04 11.91
C ARG A 33 0.12 -23.04 11.45
N LEU A 34 -0.82 -22.67 12.30
CA LEU A 34 -1.79 -21.61 12.03
C LEU A 34 -1.11 -20.25 11.84
N ASP A 35 -0.16 -19.87 12.71
CA ASP A 35 0.60 -18.63 12.56
C ASP A 35 1.41 -18.63 11.26
N GLN A 36 2.08 -19.75 10.93
CA GLN A 36 2.79 -19.90 9.66
C GLN A 36 1.85 -19.82 8.46
N ALA A 37 0.67 -20.44 8.50
CA ALA A 37 -0.33 -20.36 7.43
C ALA A 37 -0.87 -18.93 7.26
N TYR A 38 -1.14 -18.22 8.36
CA TYR A 38 -1.54 -16.81 8.31
C TYR A 38 -0.41 -15.91 7.77
N ARG A 39 0.84 -16.15 8.15
CA ARG A 39 2.01 -15.43 7.61
C ARG A 39 2.19 -15.69 6.12
N LEU A 40 2.03 -16.94 5.67
CA LEU A 40 2.11 -17.32 4.26
C LEU A 40 1.00 -16.65 3.46
N LYS A 41 -0.24 -16.65 3.96
CA LYS A 41 -1.37 -15.97 3.30
C LYS A 41 -1.19 -14.44 3.25
N GLY A 42 -0.59 -13.87 4.29
CA GLY A 42 -0.18 -12.45 4.29
C GLY A 42 0.95 -12.17 3.29
N TYR A 43 1.92 -13.07 3.18
CA TYR A 43 3.02 -12.99 2.22
C TYR A 43 2.54 -13.14 0.78
N GLU A 44 1.60 -14.06 0.53
CA GLU A 44 0.96 -14.28 -0.76
C GLU A 44 0.14 -13.05 -1.20
N TYR A 45 -0.60 -12.42 -0.28
CA TYR A 45 -1.32 -11.16 -0.54
C TYR A 45 -0.37 -9.97 -0.80
N VAL A 46 0.79 -9.92 -0.13
CA VAL A 46 1.84 -8.91 -0.41
C VAL A 46 2.48 -9.19 -1.77
N ASN A 47 2.71 -10.45 -2.13
CA ASN A 47 3.23 -10.81 -3.45
C ASN A 47 2.20 -10.53 -4.57
N GLU A 48 0.90 -10.69 -4.32
CA GLU A 48 -0.18 -10.27 -5.22
C GLU A 48 -0.18 -8.75 -5.47
N SER A 49 0.42 -7.96 -4.57
CA SER A 49 0.59 -6.51 -4.75
C SER A 49 1.80 -6.13 -5.61
N HIS A 50 2.69 -7.09 -5.92
CA HIS A 50 3.53 -7.00 -7.11
C HIS A 50 2.59 -7.21 -8.28
N LEU A 51 2.11 -6.11 -8.86
CA LEU A 51 1.35 -6.17 -10.10
C LEU A 51 2.07 -7.14 -11.04
N PRO A 52 1.42 -8.18 -11.56
CA PRO A 52 1.94 -8.84 -12.73
C PRO A 52 2.22 -7.73 -13.73
N VAL A 53 3.47 -7.66 -14.21
CA VAL A 53 3.83 -6.81 -15.34
C VAL A 53 2.76 -7.11 -16.38
N LEU A 54 1.96 -6.09 -16.72
CA LEU A 54 0.93 -6.23 -17.73
C LEU A 54 1.63 -6.88 -18.92
N PRO A 55 1.27 -8.12 -19.29
CA PRO A 55 1.91 -8.75 -20.42
C PRO A 55 1.65 -7.85 -21.66
N GLU A 56 2.53 -7.88 -22.66
CA GLU A 56 2.46 -6.95 -23.80
C GLU A 56 1.08 -6.95 -24.50
N ASP A 57 0.35 -8.06 -24.40
CA ASP A 57 -1.02 -8.28 -24.84
C ASP A 57 -2.10 -7.67 -23.90
N ALA A 58 -1.79 -7.44 -22.63
CA ALA A 58 -2.66 -6.76 -21.66
C ALA A 58 -2.68 -5.24 -21.81
N VAL A 59 -1.87 -4.68 -22.73
CA VAL A 59 -2.22 -3.39 -23.36
C VAL A 59 -3.37 -3.66 -24.32
N HIS A 60 -4.54 -4.02 -23.76
CA HIS A 60 -5.79 -3.89 -24.49
C HIS A 60 -5.92 -2.42 -24.83
N THR A 61 -5.59 -2.10 -26.08
CA THR A 61 -5.87 -0.79 -26.64
C THR A 61 -7.37 -0.61 -26.45
N LEU A 62 -7.75 0.36 -25.62
CA LEU A 62 -9.15 0.65 -25.38
C LEU A 62 -9.82 0.82 -26.74
N ALA A 63 -11.02 0.25 -26.89
CA ALA A 63 -11.80 0.50 -28.10
C ALA A 63 -11.97 2.03 -28.27
N PRO A 64 -12.04 2.56 -29.50
CA PRO A 64 -12.15 4.01 -29.71
C PRO A 64 -13.26 4.67 -28.88
N ILE A 65 -14.39 3.97 -28.73
CA ILE A 65 -15.52 4.43 -27.91
C ILE A 65 -15.20 4.52 -26.41
N ASP A 66 -14.34 3.63 -25.91
CA ASP A 66 -13.89 3.66 -24.52
C ASP A 66 -12.87 4.76 -24.29
N VAL A 67 -12.00 5.04 -25.27
CA VAL A 67 -11.07 6.18 -25.23
C VAL A 67 -11.85 7.49 -25.15
N GLU A 68 -12.86 7.68 -26.01
CA GLU A 68 -13.71 8.88 -26.02
C GLU A 68 -14.44 9.04 -24.67
N ARG A 69 -14.98 7.94 -24.12
CA ARG A 69 -15.63 7.95 -22.80
C ARG A 69 -14.65 8.34 -21.68
N VAL A 70 -13.42 7.83 -21.72
CA VAL A 70 -12.38 8.17 -20.75
C VAL A 70 -12.00 9.64 -20.88
N GLU A 71 -11.83 10.14 -22.09
CA GLU A 71 -11.49 11.54 -22.36
C GLU A 71 -12.56 12.49 -21.80
N LYS A 72 -13.83 12.25 -22.13
CA LYS A 72 -14.97 13.04 -21.61
C LYS A 72 -15.03 13.02 -20.08
N ARG A 73 -14.71 11.88 -19.46
CA ARG A 73 -14.62 11.77 -18.00
C ARG A 73 -13.46 12.59 -17.43
N MET A 74 -12.28 12.56 -18.07
CA MET A 74 -11.12 13.31 -17.60
C MET A 74 -11.30 14.82 -17.80
N GLU A 75 -11.94 15.25 -18.88
CA GLU A 75 -12.31 16.65 -19.09
C GLU A 75 -13.22 17.17 -17.96
N ARG A 76 -14.29 16.44 -17.64
CA ARG A 76 -15.15 16.78 -16.49
C ARG A 76 -14.40 16.89 -15.17
N ARG A 77 -13.45 15.97 -14.93
CA ARG A 77 -12.62 15.99 -13.72
C ARG A 77 -11.67 17.19 -13.68
N ARG A 78 -11.05 17.54 -14.81
CA ARG A 78 -10.19 18.74 -14.91
C ARG A 78 -10.98 20.01 -14.67
N LYS A 79 -12.17 20.13 -15.26
CA LYS A 79 -13.07 21.25 -15.03
C LYS A 79 -13.46 21.39 -13.56
N LEU A 80 -13.92 20.31 -12.93
CA LEU A 80 -14.26 20.31 -11.52
C LEU A 80 -13.05 20.66 -10.63
N LEU A 81 -11.86 20.14 -10.95
CA LEU A 81 -10.64 20.48 -10.22
C LEU A 81 -10.36 21.98 -10.30
N GLN A 82 -10.41 22.57 -11.50
CA GLN A 82 -10.20 24.00 -11.68
C GLN A 82 -11.23 24.82 -10.90
N GLU A 83 -12.51 24.49 -11.02
CA GLU A 83 -13.60 25.17 -10.30
C GLU A 83 -13.36 25.15 -8.79
N LYS A 84 -12.99 23.99 -8.22
CA LYS A 84 -12.71 23.86 -6.79
C LYS A 84 -11.42 24.54 -6.38
N CYS A 85 -10.38 24.49 -7.18
CA CYS A 85 -9.15 25.24 -6.90
C CYS A 85 -9.44 26.74 -6.82
N THR A 86 -10.21 27.29 -7.75
CA THR A 86 -10.63 28.70 -7.73
C THR A 86 -11.52 29.02 -6.52
N GLU A 87 -12.50 28.16 -6.20
CA GLU A 87 -13.38 28.32 -5.03
C GLU A 87 -12.60 28.38 -3.71
N PHE A 88 -11.54 27.57 -3.58
CA PHE A 88 -10.67 27.56 -2.39
C PHE A 88 -9.47 28.53 -2.50
N GLY A 89 -9.35 29.27 -3.60
CA GLY A 89 -8.22 30.18 -3.86
C GLY A 89 -6.87 29.49 -4.05
N LEU A 90 -6.83 28.19 -4.36
CA LEU A 90 -5.61 27.37 -4.49
C LEU A 90 -4.90 27.52 -5.86
N ASP A 91 -5.53 28.22 -6.79
CA ASP A 91 -5.01 28.51 -8.13
C ASP A 91 -4.18 29.81 -8.20
N VAL A 92 -4.05 30.55 -7.08
CA VAL A 92 -3.20 31.73 -6.97
C VAL A 92 -1.92 31.46 -6.17
N VAL A 93 -0.92 32.32 -6.32
CA VAL A 93 0.33 32.20 -5.55
C VAL A 93 0.09 32.65 -4.11
N GLY A 94 0.12 31.72 -3.17
CA GLY A 94 0.09 31.99 -1.73
C GLY A 94 1.42 31.67 -1.03
N ASN A 95 1.62 32.25 0.16
CA ASN A 95 2.82 32.01 0.98
C ASN A 95 2.59 31.00 2.14
N ASP A 96 1.38 30.44 2.23
CA ASP A 96 1.03 29.44 3.25
C ASP A 96 1.40 28.01 2.83
N THR A 97 1.08 27.05 3.70
CA THR A 97 1.33 25.63 3.49
C THR A 97 0.43 24.98 2.44
N TRP A 98 -0.71 25.58 2.11
CA TRP A 98 -1.66 25.06 1.11
C TRP A 98 -1.22 25.40 -0.32
N HIS A 99 -0.54 26.54 -0.50
CA HIS A 99 -0.05 27.01 -1.80
C HIS A 99 1.40 26.59 -2.11
N LYS A 100 2.09 26.00 -1.14
CA LYS A 100 3.45 25.47 -1.31
C LYS A 100 3.38 23.96 -1.59
N PRO A 101 3.56 23.52 -2.85
CA PRO A 101 3.53 22.10 -3.15
C PRO A 101 4.73 21.40 -2.51
N ASN A 102 4.52 20.18 -2.02
CA ASN A 102 5.63 19.31 -1.65
C ASN A 102 6.26 18.74 -2.93
N ALA A 103 7.31 19.41 -3.42
CA ALA A 103 8.04 19.00 -4.62
C ALA A 103 8.61 17.58 -4.53
N TRP A 104 8.77 17.02 -3.32
CA TRP A 104 9.31 15.68 -3.11
C TRP A 104 8.32 14.56 -3.42
N GLU A 105 7.03 14.86 -3.64
CA GLU A 105 6.06 13.87 -4.11
C GLU A 105 6.10 13.68 -5.63
N PHE A 106 6.80 14.55 -6.36
CA PHE A 106 6.85 14.52 -7.81
C PHE A 106 8.01 13.66 -8.31
N LEU A 107 7.77 12.93 -9.40
CA LEU A 107 8.78 12.27 -10.21
C LEU A 107 8.80 12.99 -11.57
N VAL A 108 9.94 13.58 -11.92
CA VAL A 108 10.11 14.37 -13.14
C VAL A 108 10.93 13.57 -14.14
N ASN A 109 10.30 13.07 -15.20
CA ASN A 109 10.99 12.45 -16.30
C ASN A 109 11.21 13.48 -17.42
N LYS A 110 12.41 14.04 -17.46
CA LYS A 110 12.80 15.05 -18.45
C LYS A 110 12.88 14.52 -19.88
N LYS A 111 13.18 13.22 -20.06
CA LYS A 111 13.33 12.60 -21.39
C LYS A 111 12.01 12.53 -22.13
N TYR A 112 10.94 12.21 -21.41
CA TYR A 112 9.59 12.03 -21.98
C TYR A 112 8.66 13.20 -21.66
N HIS A 113 9.17 14.29 -21.06
CA HIS A 113 8.38 15.48 -20.72
C HIS A 113 7.12 15.17 -19.90
N ILE A 114 7.25 14.30 -18.90
CA ILE A 114 6.15 13.95 -17.99
C ILE A 114 6.53 14.14 -16.53
N ILE A 115 5.58 14.64 -15.75
CA ILE A 115 5.69 14.86 -14.32
C ILE A 115 4.52 14.17 -13.63
N TRP A 116 4.81 13.25 -12.74
CA TRP A 116 3.79 12.55 -11.96
C TRP A 116 3.85 12.92 -10.50
N CYS A 117 2.73 13.38 -9.95
CA CYS A 117 2.52 13.52 -8.51
C CYS A 117 2.11 12.16 -7.92
N ASN A 118 2.98 11.58 -7.10
CA ASN A 118 2.72 10.28 -6.49
C ASN A 118 1.65 10.39 -5.40
N VAL A 119 0.49 9.76 -5.64
CA VAL A 119 -0.59 9.61 -4.66
C VAL A 119 -0.73 8.14 -4.27
N PHE A 120 -0.30 7.81 -3.05
CA PHE A 120 -0.39 6.42 -2.55
C PHE A 120 -1.82 5.89 -2.54
N LYS A 121 -1.96 4.61 -2.89
CA LYS A 121 -3.24 3.85 -2.93
C LYS A 121 -4.25 4.36 -3.97
N ALA A 122 -3.79 5.15 -4.93
CA ALA A 122 -4.54 5.58 -6.11
C ALA A 122 -3.95 5.01 -7.41
N GLY A 123 -3.48 3.75 -7.38
CA GLY A 123 -2.72 3.14 -8.50
C GLY A 123 -1.22 3.42 -8.46
N SER A 124 -0.69 3.83 -7.30
CA SER A 124 0.71 4.22 -7.15
C SER A 124 1.72 3.14 -7.50
N SER A 125 1.45 1.85 -7.20
CA SER A 125 2.38 0.76 -7.53
C SER A 125 2.57 0.61 -9.05
N SER A 126 1.48 0.69 -9.82
CA SER A 126 1.49 0.60 -11.28
C SER A 126 2.28 1.75 -11.90
N TRP A 127 2.06 2.98 -11.43
CA TRP A 127 2.80 4.13 -11.93
C TRP A 127 4.26 4.13 -11.48
N MET A 128 4.57 3.62 -10.28
CA MET A 128 5.96 3.45 -9.85
C MET A 128 6.69 2.43 -10.72
N TYR A 129 6.04 1.33 -11.10
CA TYR A 129 6.59 0.37 -12.05
C TYR A 129 6.92 1.05 -13.39
N ASN A 130 5.95 1.75 -13.98
CA ASN A 130 6.14 2.45 -15.26
C ASN A 130 7.26 3.49 -15.19
N PHE A 131 7.32 4.31 -14.11
CA PHE A 131 8.40 5.28 -13.95
C PHE A 131 9.78 4.62 -13.81
N ASN A 132 9.88 3.46 -13.15
CA ASN A 132 11.13 2.72 -13.11
C ASN A 132 11.53 2.16 -14.48
N VAL A 133 10.58 1.65 -15.26
CA VAL A 133 10.84 1.22 -16.65
C VAL A 133 11.34 2.41 -17.49
N LEU A 134 10.67 3.56 -17.40
CA LEU A 134 11.10 4.79 -18.08
C LEU A 134 12.46 5.32 -17.61
N ALA A 135 12.90 4.91 -16.41
CA ALA A 135 14.22 5.22 -15.88
C ALA A 135 15.33 4.27 -16.36
N GLY A 136 14.97 3.22 -17.11
CA GLY A 136 15.90 2.24 -17.67
C GLY A 136 16.01 0.93 -16.88
N TYR A 137 15.19 0.70 -15.85
CA TYR A 137 15.14 -0.61 -15.20
C TYR A 137 14.36 -1.60 -16.09
N SER A 138 14.90 -2.81 -16.29
CA SER A 138 14.23 -3.82 -17.10
C SER A 138 13.03 -4.43 -16.36
N PRO A 139 11.95 -4.81 -17.07
CA PRO A 139 10.83 -5.56 -16.48
C PRO A 139 11.26 -6.79 -15.68
N GLU A 140 12.22 -7.56 -16.17
CA GLU A 140 12.72 -8.79 -15.54
C GLU A 140 13.41 -8.49 -14.20
N PHE A 141 14.16 -7.39 -14.14
CA PHE A 141 14.74 -6.92 -12.89
C PHE A 141 13.65 -6.50 -11.90
N LEU A 142 12.67 -5.72 -12.35
CA LEU A 142 11.58 -5.23 -11.50
C LEU A 142 10.67 -6.36 -10.98
N GLN A 143 10.52 -7.45 -11.71
CA GLN A 143 9.79 -8.64 -11.26
C GLN A 143 10.51 -9.43 -10.17
N ARG A 144 11.85 -9.44 -10.20
CA ARG A 144 12.68 -10.27 -9.29
C ARG A 144 13.19 -9.50 -8.09
N THR A 145 13.26 -8.18 -8.18
CA THR A 145 13.82 -7.34 -7.12
C THR A 145 12.95 -7.37 -5.86
N LYS A 146 13.63 -7.36 -4.71
CA LYS A 146 12.99 -7.18 -3.39
C LYS A 146 13.02 -5.72 -2.94
N GLU A 147 13.63 -4.84 -3.75
CA GLU A 147 13.71 -3.42 -3.45
C GLU A 147 12.35 -2.74 -3.59
N VAL A 148 12.11 -1.74 -2.74
CA VAL A 148 10.89 -0.94 -2.82
C VAL A 148 10.97 -0.07 -4.07
N PHE A 149 9.98 -0.16 -4.95
CA PHE A 149 9.97 0.56 -6.24
C PHE A 149 10.13 2.09 -6.09
N LEU A 150 9.66 2.68 -4.99
CA LEU A 150 9.90 4.10 -4.70
C LEU A 150 11.37 4.41 -4.47
N THR A 151 12.11 3.51 -3.80
CA THR A 151 13.55 3.66 -3.58
C THR A 151 14.29 3.65 -4.91
N LEU A 152 14.04 2.63 -5.75
CA LEU A 152 14.61 2.54 -7.10
C LEU A 152 14.30 3.77 -7.95
N ALA A 153 13.05 4.24 -7.92
CA ALA A 153 12.67 5.42 -8.66
C ALA A 153 13.42 6.66 -8.18
N ARG A 154 13.67 6.80 -6.86
CA ARG A 154 14.38 7.95 -6.28
C ARG A 154 15.88 7.94 -6.56
N GLU A 155 16.47 6.81 -6.89
CA GLU A 155 17.85 6.76 -7.42
C GLU A 155 17.97 7.46 -8.78
N ARG A 156 16.88 7.47 -9.57
CA ARG A 156 16.85 8.03 -10.93
C ARG A 156 16.13 9.37 -11.03
N TYR A 157 15.17 9.63 -10.14
CA TYR A 157 14.36 10.84 -10.08
C TYR A 157 14.61 11.58 -8.74
N PRO A 158 15.68 12.38 -8.65
CA PRO A 158 16.04 13.07 -7.41
C PRO A 158 14.94 14.05 -6.99
N ARG A 159 14.87 14.32 -5.68
CA ARG A 159 13.96 15.33 -5.13
C ARG A 159 14.38 16.72 -5.60
N LEU A 160 13.42 17.46 -6.12
CA LEU A 160 13.63 18.82 -6.62
C LEU A 160 13.19 19.85 -5.59
N SER A 161 13.68 21.09 -5.75
CA SER A 161 13.06 22.26 -5.12
C SER A 161 11.78 22.64 -5.85
N VAL A 162 10.96 23.50 -5.25
CA VAL A 162 9.72 23.99 -5.86
C VAL A 162 10.02 24.76 -7.15
N GLU A 163 11.11 25.52 -7.19
CA GLU A 163 11.54 26.31 -8.35
C GLU A 163 11.90 25.41 -9.53
N LYS A 164 12.70 24.36 -9.29
CA LYS A 164 13.06 23.38 -10.32
C LYS A 164 11.87 22.57 -10.80
N LEU A 165 10.91 22.29 -9.92
CA LEU A 165 9.67 21.65 -10.33
C LEU A 165 8.88 22.58 -11.28
N ARG A 166 8.71 23.85 -10.92
CA ARG A 166 8.03 24.84 -11.78
C ARG A 166 8.71 25.01 -13.14
N GLU A 167 10.04 25.05 -13.15
CA GLU A 167 10.81 25.09 -14.40
C GLU A 167 10.48 23.90 -15.30
N ALA A 168 10.47 22.68 -14.74
CA ALA A 168 10.13 21.47 -15.48
C ALA A 168 8.66 21.41 -15.90
N GLN A 169 7.75 22.11 -15.22
CA GLN A 169 6.34 22.17 -15.63
C GLN A 169 6.12 22.99 -16.91
N ASN A 170 7.05 23.86 -17.28
CA ASN A 170 6.91 24.72 -18.47
C ASN A 170 6.90 23.92 -19.78
N ASP A 171 7.58 22.78 -19.81
CA ASP A 171 7.75 21.95 -21.01
C ASP A 171 7.22 20.52 -20.85
N SER A 172 6.56 20.22 -19.73
CA SER A 172 6.16 18.85 -19.38
C SER A 172 4.69 18.74 -19.00
N ILE A 173 4.08 17.61 -19.38
CA ILE A 173 2.72 17.26 -18.95
C ILE A 173 2.77 16.83 -17.49
N THR A 174 2.11 17.60 -16.61
CA THR A 174 1.94 17.26 -15.20
C THR A 174 0.62 16.57 -14.97
N PHE A 175 0.63 15.45 -14.25
CA PHE A 175 -0.60 14.73 -13.93
C PHE A 175 -0.54 14.07 -12.54
N MET A 176 -1.71 13.75 -12.04
CA MET A 176 -1.91 12.96 -10.83
C MET A 176 -3.04 11.98 -11.03
N ILE A 177 -2.98 10.85 -10.33
CA ILE A 177 -4.08 9.89 -10.30
C ILE A 177 -4.75 9.96 -8.94
N ALA A 178 -6.06 10.18 -8.95
CA ALA A 178 -6.86 10.24 -7.75
C ALA A 178 -7.89 9.10 -7.73
N ARG A 179 -8.16 8.61 -6.52
CA ARG A 179 -9.16 7.59 -6.19
C ARG A 179 -10.16 8.17 -5.19
N HIS A 180 -11.37 7.62 -5.15
CA HIS A 180 -12.37 7.99 -4.14
C HIS A 180 -11.76 7.93 -2.73
N PRO A 181 -11.90 8.99 -1.90
CA PRO A 181 -11.17 9.11 -0.64
C PRO A 181 -11.46 7.96 0.34
N PHE A 182 -12.71 7.50 0.45
CA PHE A 182 -13.04 6.36 1.31
C PHE A 182 -12.47 5.04 0.82
N GLU A 183 -12.39 4.82 -0.50
CA GLU A 183 -11.76 3.62 -1.03
C GLU A 183 -10.24 3.65 -0.81
N ARG A 184 -9.62 4.82 -0.99
CA ARG A 184 -8.20 5.04 -0.71
C ARG A 184 -7.89 4.76 0.77
N LEU A 185 -8.73 5.26 1.67
CA LEU A 185 -8.62 5.04 3.12
C LEU A 185 -8.79 3.55 3.46
N LEU A 186 -9.82 2.88 2.93
CA LEU A 186 -10.05 1.46 3.15
C LEU A 186 -8.88 0.61 2.63
N SER A 187 -8.36 0.94 1.44
CA SER A 187 -7.19 0.27 0.87
C SER A 187 -5.96 0.43 1.77
N ALA A 188 -5.71 1.64 2.27
CA ALA A 188 -4.62 1.89 3.22
C ALA A 188 -4.82 1.17 4.56
N TYR A 189 -6.05 1.14 5.08
CA TYR A 189 -6.38 0.44 6.32
C TYR A 189 -6.15 -1.06 6.21
N ARG A 190 -6.58 -1.69 5.12
CA ARG A 190 -6.35 -3.14 4.90
C ARG A 190 -4.85 -3.45 4.79
N ASP A 191 -4.12 -2.68 3.98
CA ASP A 191 -2.68 -2.83 3.77
C ASP A 191 -1.88 -2.61 5.07
N LYS A 192 -2.14 -1.52 5.80
CA LYS A 192 -1.33 -1.13 6.95
C LYS A 192 -1.82 -1.66 8.28
N MET A 193 -3.10 -1.93 8.47
CA MET A 193 -3.63 -2.34 9.77
C MET A 193 -4.05 -3.81 9.78
N VAL A 194 -4.80 -4.26 8.78
CA VAL A 194 -5.38 -5.63 8.77
C VAL A 194 -4.32 -6.68 8.39
N PHE A 195 -3.55 -6.41 7.33
CA PHE A 195 -2.56 -7.33 6.78
C PHE A 195 -1.13 -6.90 7.09
N ALA A 196 -0.95 -6.17 8.19
CA ALA A 196 0.37 -5.76 8.65
C ALA A 196 1.23 -7.00 8.95
N ILE A 197 2.48 -7.00 8.48
CA ILE A 197 3.43 -8.08 8.78
C ILE A 197 3.59 -8.18 10.30
N PRO A 198 3.53 -9.39 10.90
CA PRO A 198 3.71 -9.56 12.34
C PRO A 198 4.99 -8.90 12.86
N HIS A 199 4.86 -8.18 13.96
CA HIS A 199 5.89 -7.39 14.65
C HIS A 199 6.44 -6.18 13.87
N SER A 200 5.91 -5.89 12.68
CA SER A 200 6.21 -4.66 11.96
C SER A 200 5.77 -3.41 12.73
N TYR A 201 6.23 -2.24 12.28
CA TYR A 201 5.79 -0.96 12.81
C TYR A 201 4.26 -0.83 12.80
N HIS A 202 3.63 -1.15 11.67
CA HIS A 202 2.19 -0.95 11.53
C HIS A 202 1.36 -1.96 12.35
N ASP A 203 1.84 -3.19 12.51
CA ASP A 203 1.21 -4.18 13.39
C ASP A 203 1.27 -3.74 14.87
N LYS A 204 2.45 -3.25 15.31
CA LYS A 204 2.61 -2.66 16.65
C LYS A 204 1.70 -1.43 16.86
N LEU A 205 1.60 -0.56 15.85
CA LEU A 205 0.73 0.61 15.87
C LEU A 205 -0.74 0.22 15.96
N GLY A 206 -1.20 -0.71 15.11
CA GLY A 206 -2.58 -1.21 15.10
C GLY A 206 -2.98 -1.79 16.45
N ARG A 207 -2.14 -2.64 17.06
CA ARG A 207 -2.37 -3.15 18.41
C ARG A 207 -2.45 -2.05 19.47
N ARG A 208 -1.61 -1.01 19.37
CA ARG A 208 -1.65 0.13 20.30
C ARG A 208 -2.97 0.90 20.19
N ILE A 209 -3.44 1.14 18.96
CA ILE A 209 -4.73 1.80 18.70
C ILE A 209 -5.87 0.98 19.30
N VAL A 210 -5.92 -0.34 19.02
CA VAL A 210 -6.98 -1.22 19.56
C VAL A 210 -6.98 -1.21 21.09
N ARG A 211 -5.80 -1.36 21.73
CA ARG A 211 -5.71 -1.31 23.21
C ARG A 211 -6.17 0.01 23.81
N LYS A 212 -5.95 1.13 23.12
CA LYS A 212 -6.31 2.46 23.63
C LYS A 212 -7.79 2.80 23.44
N TYR A 213 -8.39 2.40 22.32
CA TYR A 213 -9.69 2.91 21.90
C TYR A 213 -10.81 1.86 21.85
N ARG A 214 -10.50 0.56 21.79
CA ARG A 214 -11.54 -0.47 21.82
C ARG A 214 -11.95 -0.67 23.29
N SER A 215 -13.20 -0.35 23.61
CA SER A 215 -13.76 -0.64 24.92
C SER A 215 -13.63 -2.14 25.20
N LYS A 216 -13.28 -2.48 26.44
CA LYS A 216 -13.40 -3.85 26.93
C LYS A 216 -14.89 -4.10 27.09
N ILE A 217 -15.46 -4.87 26.18
CA ILE A 217 -16.79 -5.45 26.34
C ILE A 217 -16.66 -6.61 27.32
#